data_AF-A0A857AB97-F1
#
_entry.id   AF-A0A857AB97-F1
#
_cell.length_a   1.000
_cell.length_b   1.000
_cell.length_c   1.000
_cell.angle_alpha   90.00
_cell.angle_beta   90.00
_cell.angle_gamma   90.00
#
_symmetry.space_group_name_H-M   'P 1'
#
loop_
_entity.id
_entity.type
_entity.pdbx_description
1 polymer ?
#
loop_
_entity_poly.entity_id
_entity_poly.type
_entity_poly.pdbx_seq_one_letter_code
_entity_poly.pdbx_strand_id
1 'polypeptide(L)'
;MEAFTLGCMALHQWSNFSMFEQMESRERAEEIRVELLKRLERSPTKRGLRRACAILRAIDPGCENPAEAALLWLVRSISPFPSLTQVHIEVRGRHYYADIVIADLRIIIEFDGIGKLGDNQSDLARAKREWIRRDQDLRDAGWNVIRVSWPDYNDWEGLRLRLMRALGRTSSSLDHRLLWSPPTERCDGRNRRFRIGRAPQRVHVLDRKQ
;
A
#
# COMPACT_ATOMS: atom_id res chain seq x y z
N MET A 1 -9.07 -1.48 8.00
CA MET A 1 -8.35 -2.28 6.99
C MET A 1 -9.30 -3.04 6.05
N GLU A 2 -9.99 -4.13 6.46
CA GLU A 2 -10.76 -5.01 5.55
C GLU A 2 -11.65 -4.31 4.51
N ALA A 3 -12.60 -3.49 4.95
CA ALA A 3 -13.53 -2.81 4.07
C ALA A 3 -12.84 -1.83 3.12
N PHE A 4 -11.74 -1.22 3.56
CA PHE A 4 -10.92 -0.34 2.72
C PHE A 4 -10.23 -1.16 1.64
N THR A 5 -9.54 -2.24 2.03
CA THR A 5 -8.86 -3.13 1.08
C THR A 5 -9.83 -3.70 0.05
N LEU A 6 -10.98 -4.21 0.48
CA LEU A 6 -12.03 -4.70 -0.43
C LEU A 6 -12.56 -3.60 -1.34
N GLY A 7 -12.75 -2.39 -0.81
CA GLY A 7 -13.20 -1.24 -1.61
C GLY A 7 -12.19 -0.84 -2.68
N CYS A 8 -10.89 -0.79 -2.38
CA CYS A 8 -9.85 -0.55 -3.39
C CYS A 8 -9.87 -1.62 -4.48
N MET A 9 -9.92 -2.91 -4.10
CA MET A 9 -9.92 -4.02 -5.07
C MET A 9 -11.16 -4.01 -5.95
N ALA A 10 -12.34 -3.76 -5.37
CA ALA A 10 -13.58 -3.63 -6.12
C ALA A 10 -13.53 -2.43 -7.07
N LEU A 11 -13.04 -1.28 -6.60
CA LEU A 11 -12.95 -0.07 -7.41
C LEU A 11 -11.94 -0.20 -8.55
N HIS A 12 -10.78 -0.82 -8.29
CA HIS A 12 -9.79 -1.17 -9.31
C HIS A 12 -10.43 -2.02 -10.42
N GLN A 13 -11.15 -3.08 -10.05
CA GLN A 13 -11.80 -3.98 -11.01
C GLN A 13 -12.94 -3.30 -11.77
N TRP A 14 -13.85 -2.61 -11.07
CA TRP A 14 -15.04 -2.00 -11.69
C TRP A 14 -14.72 -0.79 -12.57
N SER A 15 -13.65 -0.06 -12.28
CA SER A 15 -13.18 1.04 -13.13
C SER A 15 -12.30 0.59 -14.29
N ASN A 16 -11.96 -0.71 -14.36
CA ASN A 16 -10.94 -1.25 -15.27
C ASN A 16 -9.68 -0.38 -15.19
N PHE A 17 -9.09 -0.29 -14.00
CA PHE A 17 -7.97 0.63 -13.78
C PHE A 17 -6.73 0.20 -14.57
N SER A 18 -6.16 1.15 -15.30
CA SER A 18 -4.91 1.00 -16.04
C SER A 18 -3.95 2.11 -15.62
N MET A 19 -2.74 1.72 -15.23
CA MET A 19 -1.65 2.66 -14.94
C MET A 19 -1.22 3.49 -16.16
N PHE A 20 -1.54 3.04 -17.38
CA PHE A 20 -1.23 3.74 -18.64
C PHE A 20 -2.35 4.70 -19.08
N GLU A 21 -3.58 4.49 -18.61
CA GLU A 21 -4.78 5.28 -18.96
C GLU A 21 -5.40 5.90 -17.71
N GLN A 22 -4.56 6.41 -16.80
CA GLN A 22 -5.01 6.78 -15.45
C GLN A 22 -6.12 7.82 -15.43
N MET A 23 -6.14 8.76 -16.38
CA MET A 23 -7.16 9.80 -16.42
C MET A 23 -8.55 9.18 -16.55
N GLU A 24 -8.75 8.37 -17.59
CA GLU A 24 -10.04 7.72 -17.88
C GLU A 24 -10.41 6.69 -16.81
N SER A 25 -9.44 5.88 -16.36
CA SER A 25 -9.66 4.91 -15.28
C SER A 25 -10.09 5.59 -13.98
N ARG A 26 -9.50 6.74 -13.62
CA ARG A 26 -9.84 7.48 -12.40
C ARG A 26 -11.19 8.19 -12.53
N GLU A 27 -11.54 8.68 -13.71
CA GLU A 27 -12.87 9.26 -13.98
C GLU A 27 -13.97 8.22 -13.74
N ARG A 28 -13.87 7.03 -14.35
CA ARG A 28 -14.80 5.92 -14.11
C ARG A 28 -14.88 5.53 -12.63
N ALA A 29 -13.73 5.50 -11.94
CA ALA A 29 -13.69 5.22 -10.51
C ALA A 29 -14.43 6.28 -9.68
N GLU A 30 -14.35 7.57 -10.06
CA GLU A 30 -15.08 8.63 -9.38
C GLU A 30 -16.59 8.55 -9.62
N GLU A 31 -17.03 8.23 -10.83
CA GLU A 31 -18.45 7.99 -11.12
C GLU A 31 -19.04 6.87 -10.24
N ILE A 32 -18.32 5.75 -10.16
CA ILE A 32 -18.70 4.62 -9.29
C ILE A 32 -18.73 5.05 -7.82
N ARG A 33 -17.70 5.78 -7.36
CA ARG A 33 -17.62 6.27 -5.98
C ARG A 33 -18.80 7.18 -5.64
N VAL A 34 -19.15 8.12 -6.50
CA VAL A 34 -20.28 9.03 -6.34
C VAL A 34 -21.59 8.25 -6.23
N GLU A 35 -21.80 7.25 -7.07
CA GLU A 35 -23.01 6.41 -7.03
C GLU A 35 -23.09 5.58 -5.74
N LEU A 36 -21.98 4.99 -5.29
CA LEU A 36 -21.92 4.26 -4.03
C LEU A 36 -22.24 5.16 -2.82
N LEU A 37 -21.70 6.38 -2.80
CA LEU A 37 -21.98 7.37 -1.75
C LEU A 37 -23.47 7.75 -1.74
N LYS A 38 -24.09 8.01 -2.90
CA LYS A 38 -25.53 8.31 -3.00
C LYS A 38 -26.41 7.18 -2.46
N ARG A 39 -26.07 5.91 -2.77
CA ARG A 39 -26.79 4.74 -2.25
C ARG A 39 -26.65 4.62 -0.73
N LEU A 40 -25.45 4.90 -0.22
CA LEU A 40 -25.15 4.81 1.19
C LEU A 40 -25.92 5.87 2.01
N GLU A 41 -26.05 7.09 1.49
CA GLU A 41 -26.83 8.16 2.14
C GLU A 41 -28.32 7.85 2.27
N ARG A 42 -28.88 7.15 1.29
CA ARG A 42 -30.28 6.66 1.28
C ARG A 42 -30.51 5.46 2.20
N SER A 43 -29.46 4.88 2.80
CA SER A 43 -29.59 3.74 3.69
C SER A 43 -30.39 4.10 4.95
N PRO A 44 -31.34 3.24 5.38
CA PRO A 44 -32.06 3.40 6.64
C PRO A 44 -31.13 3.23 7.85
N THR A 45 -30.01 2.51 7.67
CA THR A 45 -29.04 2.27 8.74
C THR A 45 -28.09 3.45 8.89
N LYS A 46 -28.20 4.19 10.00
CA LYS A 46 -27.29 5.31 10.32
C LYS A 46 -26.04 4.87 11.08
N ARG A 47 -26.07 3.70 11.74
CA ARG A 47 -24.90 3.14 12.43
C ARG A 47 -23.79 2.82 11.44
N GLY A 48 -22.60 3.35 11.67
CA GLY A 48 -21.44 3.11 10.80
C GLY A 48 -21.42 3.91 9.49
N LEU A 49 -22.48 4.68 9.19
CA LEU A 49 -22.60 5.47 7.96
C LEU A 49 -21.41 6.41 7.76
N ARG A 50 -21.05 7.19 8.79
CA ARG A 50 -19.90 8.12 8.74
C ARG A 50 -18.60 7.42 8.37
N ARG A 51 -18.35 6.24 8.95
CA ARG A 51 -17.14 5.45 8.68
C ARG A 51 -17.16 4.87 7.27
N ALA A 52 -18.31 4.38 6.80
CA ALA A 52 -18.46 3.89 5.45
C ALA A 52 -18.25 5.00 4.41
N CYS A 53 -18.79 6.21 4.63
CA CYS A 53 -18.51 7.38 3.79
C CYS A 53 -17.02 7.75 3.79
N ALA A 54 -16.38 7.78 4.97
CA ALA A 54 -14.95 8.07 5.07
C ALA A 54 -14.10 7.04 4.31
N ILE A 55 -14.45 5.75 4.40
CA ILE A 55 -13.78 4.69 3.63
C ILE A 55 -14.00 4.88 2.13
N LEU A 56 -15.24 5.07 1.66
CA LEU A 56 -15.52 5.25 0.22
C LEU A 56 -14.80 6.46 -0.39
N ARG A 57 -14.68 7.55 0.37
CA ARG A 57 -13.89 8.73 -0.05
C ARG A 57 -12.38 8.44 -0.10
N ALA A 58 -11.91 7.52 0.73
CA ALA A 58 -10.50 7.23 0.90
C ALA A 58 -10.00 5.98 0.17
N ILE A 59 -10.86 5.17 -0.46
CA ILE A 59 -10.39 4.05 -1.32
C ILE A 59 -9.85 4.59 -2.65
N ASP A 60 -8.95 3.84 -3.28
CA ASP A 60 -8.26 4.25 -4.49
C ASP A 60 -8.16 3.07 -5.47
N PRO A 61 -8.47 3.26 -6.76
CA PRO A 61 -8.37 2.19 -7.75
C PRO A 61 -6.91 1.85 -8.11
N GLY A 62 -5.93 2.70 -7.78
CA GLY A 62 -4.53 2.46 -8.17
C GLY A 62 -3.80 1.39 -7.36
N CYS A 63 -4.43 0.79 -6.34
CA CYS A 63 -3.84 -0.37 -5.67
C CYS A 63 -4.04 -1.62 -6.55
N GLU A 64 -2.95 -2.26 -7.00
CA GLU A 64 -3.00 -3.43 -7.87
C GLU A 64 -3.34 -4.71 -7.10
N ASN A 65 -3.02 -4.75 -5.81
CA ASN A 65 -3.25 -5.91 -4.97
C ASN A 65 -3.67 -5.54 -3.53
N PRO A 66 -4.17 -6.52 -2.76
CA PRO A 66 -4.63 -6.26 -1.39
C PRO A 66 -3.54 -5.76 -0.45
N ALA A 67 -2.28 -6.09 -0.70
CA ALA A 67 -1.17 -5.66 0.15
C ALA A 67 -0.89 -4.17 -0.03
N GLU A 68 -0.90 -3.66 -1.26
CA GLU A 68 -0.83 -2.21 -1.54
C GLU A 68 -2.01 -1.46 -0.96
N ALA A 69 -3.23 -2.00 -1.07
CA ALA A 69 -4.40 -1.36 -0.47
C ALA A 69 -4.35 -1.32 1.06
N ALA A 70 -3.78 -2.35 1.71
CA ALA A 70 -3.51 -2.32 3.15
C ALA A 70 -2.44 -1.27 3.51
N LEU A 71 -1.40 -1.13 2.69
CA LEU A 71 -0.38 -0.09 2.86
C LEU A 71 -0.98 1.31 2.74
N LEU A 72 -1.78 1.54 1.70
CA LEU A 72 -2.46 2.82 1.47
C LEU A 72 -3.41 3.16 2.61
N TRP A 73 -4.15 2.18 3.13
CA TRP A 73 -4.99 2.35 4.32
C TRP A 73 -4.18 2.85 5.51
N LEU A 74 -3.03 2.23 5.79
CA LEU A 74 -2.16 2.63 6.88
C LEU A 74 -1.64 4.05 6.66
N VAL A 75 -1.11 4.35 5.46
CA VAL A 75 -0.60 5.68 5.09
C VAL A 75 -1.67 6.76 5.23
N ARG A 76 -2.88 6.56 4.66
CA ARG A 76 -3.99 7.53 4.75
C ARG A 76 -4.53 7.69 6.18
N SER A 77 -4.30 6.71 7.07
CA SER A 77 -4.70 6.82 8.47
C SER A 77 -3.77 7.68 9.33
N ILE A 78 -2.53 7.94 8.86
CA ILE A 78 -1.50 8.67 9.62
C ILE A 78 -0.98 9.93 8.94
N SER A 79 -1.01 10.01 7.60
CA SER A 79 -0.52 11.16 6.85
C SER A 79 -1.61 12.22 6.70
N PRO A 80 -1.37 13.50 7.00
CA PRO A 80 -2.27 14.59 6.63
C PRO A 80 -2.14 14.99 5.15
N PHE A 81 -1.05 14.58 4.49
CA PHE A 81 -0.74 14.96 3.11
C PHE A 81 -1.50 14.09 2.11
N PRO A 82 -1.87 14.64 0.94
CA PRO A 82 -2.42 13.85 -0.15
C PRO A 82 -1.48 12.69 -0.51
N SER A 83 -2.05 11.48 -0.59
CA SER A 83 -1.35 10.31 -1.12
C SER A 83 -1.94 9.91 -2.46
N LEU A 84 -1.09 9.87 -3.48
CA LEU A 84 -1.42 9.49 -4.84
C LEU A 84 -0.88 8.09 -5.11
N THR A 85 -1.62 7.27 -5.85
CA THR A 85 -1.23 5.91 -6.23
C THR A 85 -0.73 5.86 -7.66
N GLN A 86 0.12 4.90 -7.99
CA GLN A 86 0.60 4.64 -9.36
C GLN A 86 1.13 5.89 -10.07
N VAL A 87 1.79 6.81 -9.35
CA VAL A 87 2.26 8.06 -9.95
C VAL A 87 3.38 7.74 -10.94
N HIS A 88 3.24 8.25 -12.16
CA HIS A 88 4.28 8.18 -13.18
C HIS A 88 5.43 9.13 -12.84
N ILE A 89 6.64 8.58 -12.82
CA ILE A 89 7.88 9.29 -12.53
C ILE A 89 8.86 8.97 -13.64
N GLU A 90 9.25 9.99 -14.39
CA GLU A 90 10.31 9.88 -15.38
C GLU A 90 11.66 10.26 -14.78
N VAL A 91 12.65 9.38 -14.93
CA VAL A 91 14.04 9.64 -14.52
C VAL A 91 14.97 9.22 -15.66
N ARG A 92 15.70 10.17 -16.24
CA ARG A 92 16.71 9.91 -17.30
C ARG A 92 16.15 9.05 -18.45
N GLY A 93 14.93 9.36 -18.92
CA GLY A 93 14.24 8.63 -20.00
C GLY A 93 13.69 7.25 -19.61
N ARG A 94 13.76 6.87 -18.32
CA ARG A 94 13.10 5.67 -17.79
C ARG A 94 11.81 6.06 -17.09
N HIS A 95 10.80 5.21 -17.24
CA HIS A 95 9.47 5.42 -16.68
C HIS A 95 9.23 4.47 -15.51
N TYR A 96 8.88 5.03 -14.36
CA TYR A 96 8.51 4.30 -13.16
C TYR A 96 7.10 4.66 -12.75
N TYR A 97 6.38 3.71 -12.18
CA TYR A 97 5.11 3.94 -11.52
C TYR A 97 5.27 3.53 -10.06
N ALA A 98 4.99 4.46 -9.16
CA ALA A 98 5.20 4.30 -7.73
C ALA A 98 3.87 4.00 -7.03
N ASP A 99 3.81 2.95 -6.22
CA ASP A 99 2.58 2.47 -5.57
C ASP A 99 1.88 3.56 -4.78
N ILE A 100 2.64 4.33 -3.99
CA ILE A 100 2.15 5.47 -3.21
C ILE A 100 3.19 6.59 -3.22
N VAL A 101 2.76 7.80 -3.55
CA VAL A 101 3.56 9.03 -3.53
C VAL A 101 2.91 10.07 -2.62
N ILE A 102 3.73 10.69 -1.78
CA ILE A 102 3.40 11.91 -1.04
C ILE A 102 4.33 12.99 -1.57
N ALA A 103 3.82 13.75 -2.55
CA ALA A 103 4.61 14.69 -3.33
C ALA A 103 5.21 15.80 -2.47
N ASP A 104 4.42 16.34 -1.52
CA ASP A 104 4.82 17.40 -0.59
C ASP A 104 6.07 17.06 0.23
N LEU A 105 6.28 15.77 0.51
CA LEU A 105 7.41 15.29 1.29
C LEU A 105 8.53 14.67 0.43
N ARG A 106 8.33 14.59 -0.89
CA ARG A 106 9.21 13.85 -1.81
C ARG A 106 9.44 12.40 -1.34
N ILE A 107 8.37 11.75 -0.86
CA ILE A 107 8.39 10.36 -0.37
C ILE A 107 7.65 9.45 -1.34
N ILE A 108 8.28 8.30 -1.64
CA ILE A 108 7.68 7.15 -2.31
C ILE A 108 7.58 6.02 -1.29
N ILE A 109 6.45 5.31 -1.25
CA ILE A 109 6.27 4.12 -0.41
C ILE A 109 5.86 2.97 -1.32
N GLU A 110 6.68 1.92 -1.42
CA GLU A 110 6.44 0.78 -2.30
C GLU A 110 6.27 -0.50 -1.48
N PHE A 111 5.28 -1.32 -1.85
CA PHE A 111 5.13 -2.67 -1.35
C PHE A 111 5.98 -3.62 -2.20
N ASP A 112 7.03 -4.15 -1.58
CA ASP A 112 7.95 -5.07 -2.20
C ASP A 112 7.49 -6.53 -2.03
N GLY A 113 6.85 -7.04 -3.09
CA GLY A 113 6.39 -8.42 -3.20
C GLY A 113 7.50 -9.45 -3.49
N ILE A 114 8.78 -9.05 -3.58
CA ILE A 114 9.95 -9.83 -4.03
C ILE A 114 10.23 -11.12 -3.23
N GLY A 115 9.41 -11.49 -2.25
CA GLY A 115 9.42 -12.82 -1.63
C GLY A 115 9.17 -14.02 -2.58
N LYS A 116 9.05 -13.82 -3.89
CA LYS A 116 8.94 -14.86 -4.93
C LYS A 116 9.79 -14.53 -6.17
N LEU A 117 11.09 -14.36 -6.02
CA LEU A 117 11.99 -14.43 -7.17
C LEU A 117 12.11 -15.90 -7.60
N GLY A 118 11.79 -16.19 -8.87
CA GLY A 118 11.65 -17.55 -9.40
C GLY A 118 12.92 -18.41 -9.40
N ASP A 119 12.76 -19.67 -9.81
CA ASP A 119 13.73 -20.77 -9.60
C ASP A 119 15.03 -20.69 -10.44
N ASN A 120 15.19 -19.67 -11.30
CA ASN A 120 16.34 -19.56 -12.21
C ASN A 120 17.33 -18.45 -11.78
N GLN A 121 18.61 -18.81 -11.60
CA GLN A 121 19.65 -17.91 -11.09
C GLN A 121 19.91 -16.69 -11.98
N SER A 122 19.77 -16.82 -13.30
CA SER A 122 20.00 -15.71 -14.24
C SER A 122 18.88 -14.66 -14.19
N ASP A 123 17.63 -15.09 -14.07
CA ASP A 123 16.47 -14.22 -13.93
C ASP A 123 16.49 -13.49 -12.58
N LEU A 124 16.88 -14.19 -11.51
CA LEU A 124 17.12 -13.60 -10.19
C LEU A 124 18.18 -12.49 -10.24
N ALA A 125 19.30 -12.73 -10.92
CA ALA A 125 20.37 -11.74 -11.06
C ALA A 125 19.95 -10.53 -11.91
N ARG A 126 19.11 -10.71 -12.92
CA ARG A 126 18.54 -9.60 -13.71
C ARG A 126 17.56 -8.77 -12.88
N ALA A 127 16.59 -9.41 -12.22
CA ALA A 127 15.62 -8.73 -11.37
C ALA A 127 16.28 -7.93 -10.25
N LYS A 128 17.33 -8.50 -9.61
CA LYS A 128 18.11 -7.79 -8.60
C LYS A 128 18.79 -6.53 -9.17
N ARG A 129 19.38 -6.61 -10.37
CA ARG A 129 20.02 -5.46 -11.02
C ARG A 129 19.01 -4.37 -11.37
N GLU A 130 17.84 -4.75 -11.87
CA GLU A 130 16.75 -3.82 -12.18
C GLU A 130 16.22 -3.13 -10.93
N TRP A 131 16.03 -3.88 -9.85
CA TRP A 131 15.63 -3.34 -8.54
C TRP A 131 16.65 -2.33 -8.01
N ILE A 132 17.95 -2.67 -8.00
CA ILE A 132 19.03 -1.76 -7.56
C ILE A 132 19.04 -0.49 -8.42
N ARG A 133 18.89 -0.63 -9.74
CA ARG A 133 18.89 0.51 -10.67
C ARG A 133 17.70 1.43 -10.43
N ARG A 134 16.49 0.89 -10.30
CA ARG A 134 15.28 1.67 -9.99
C ARG A 134 15.47 2.46 -8.70
N ASP A 135 15.95 1.79 -7.66
CA ASP A 135 16.17 2.39 -6.35
C ASP A 135 17.19 3.54 -6.41
N GLN A 136 18.28 3.36 -7.16
CA GLN A 136 19.27 4.41 -7.39
C GLN A 136 18.69 5.58 -8.20
N ASP A 137 17.98 5.31 -9.30
CA ASP A 137 17.41 6.35 -10.16
C ASP A 137 16.40 7.22 -9.39
N LEU A 138 15.52 6.60 -8.60
CA LEU A 138 14.56 7.36 -7.78
C LEU A 138 15.26 8.22 -6.72
N ARG A 139 16.29 7.69 -6.04
CA ARG A 139 17.07 8.45 -5.05
C ARG A 139 17.88 9.59 -5.68
N ASP A 140 18.49 9.35 -6.84
CA ASP A 140 19.21 10.39 -7.61
C ASP A 140 18.27 11.52 -8.04
N ALA A 141 17.00 11.19 -8.30
CA ALA A 141 15.95 12.17 -8.57
C ALA A 141 15.41 12.86 -7.29
N GLY A 142 16.06 12.65 -6.15
CA GLY A 142 15.75 13.28 -4.87
C GLY A 142 14.61 12.62 -4.09
N TRP A 143 14.13 11.44 -4.49
CA TRP A 143 13.07 10.74 -3.76
C TRP A 143 13.61 9.99 -2.54
N ASN A 144 12.89 10.09 -1.43
CA ASN A 144 13.03 9.18 -0.30
C ASN A 144 12.12 7.97 -0.50
N VAL A 145 12.71 6.81 -0.82
CA VAL A 145 11.97 5.58 -1.11
C VAL A 145 11.91 4.69 0.13
N ILE A 146 10.70 4.41 0.60
CA ILE A 146 10.41 3.52 1.73
C ILE A 146 9.86 2.20 1.19
N ARG A 147 10.56 1.10 1.46
CA ARG A 147 10.14 -0.26 1.09
C ARG A 147 9.40 -0.92 2.25
N VAL A 148 8.23 -1.47 1.95
CA VAL A 148 7.43 -2.28 2.86
C VAL A 148 7.31 -3.68 2.29
N SER A 149 7.55 -4.69 3.11
CA SER A 149 7.59 -6.10 2.69
C SER A 149 6.60 -6.92 3.50
N TRP A 150 6.37 -8.18 3.09
CA TRP A 150 5.50 -9.10 3.84
C TRP A 150 5.84 -9.22 5.34
N PRO A 151 7.11 -9.35 5.75
CA PRO A 151 7.47 -9.34 7.18
C PRO A 151 7.00 -8.14 7.98
N ASP A 152 6.91 -6.96 7.36
CA ASP A 152 6.46 -5.74 8.05
C ASP A 152 4.99 -5.84 8.50
N TYR A 153 4.16 -6.64 7.81
CA TYR A 153 2.76 -6.89 8.19
C TYR A 153 2.59 -7.84 9.36
N ASN A 154 3.69 -8.35 9.95
CA ASN A 154 3.64 -9.08 11.21
C ASN A 154 3.57 -8.16 12.43
N ASP A 155 3.89 -6.87 12.27
CA ASP A 155 3.85 -5.87 13.34
C ASP A 155 3.30 -4.54 12.80
N TRP A 156 1.97 -4.44 12.78
CA TRP A 156 1.27 -3.26 12.26
C TRP A 156 1.57 -1.99 13.05
N GLU A 157 1.74 -2.07 14.37
CA GLU A 157 2.03 -0.89 15.18
C GLU A 157 3.49 -0.44 14.97
N GLY A 158 4.43 -1.38 14.89
CA GLY A 158 5.82 -1.08 14.52
C GLY A 158 5.92 -0.45 13.13
N LEU A 159 5.23 -0.99 12.14
CA LEU A 159 5.15 -0.40 10.80
C LEU A 159 4.54 1.00 10.84
N ARG A 160 3.44 1.18 11.57
CA ARG A 160 2.77 2.47 11.76
C ARG A 160 3.73 3.51 12.34
N LEU A 161 4.45 3.17 13.41
CA LEU A 161 5.43 4.06 14.04
C LEU A 161 6.60 4.38 13.11
N ARG A 162 7.09 3.40 12.33
CA ARG A 162 8.13 3.60 11.32
C ARG A 162 7.68 4.63 10.26
N LEU A 163 6.48 4.45 9.71
CA LEU A 163 5.94 5.37 8.71
C LEU A 163 5.65 6.76 9.30
N MET A 164 5.10 6.85 10.52
CA MET A 164 4.89 8.15 11.19
C MET A 164 6.18 8.94 11.38
N ARG A 165 7.30 8.27 11.71
CA ARG A 165 8.61 8.93 11.82
C ARG A 165 9.09 9.46 10.47
N ALA A 166 8.90 8.68 9.40
CA ALA A 166 9.32 9.07 8.06
C ALA A 166 8.49 10.23 7.49
N LEU A 167 7.19 10.27 7.81
CA LEU A 167 6.27 11.34 7.38
C LEU A 167 6.39 12.63 8.20
N GLY A 168 7.13 12.59 9.32
CA GLY A 168 7.24 13.71 10.26
C GLY A 168 6.03 13.85 11.19
N ARG A 169 6.23 14.58 12.30
CA ARG A 169 5.17 14.82 13.29
C ARG A 169 4.07 15.68 12.67
N THR A 170 2.89 15.10 12.52
CA THR A 170 1.74 15.79 11.95
C THR A 170 0.47 15.45 12.73
N SER A 171 -0.43 16.42 12.85
CA SER A 171 -1.76 16.20 13.46
C SER A 171 -2.68 15.57 12.41
N SER A 172 -3.24 14.41 12.71
CA SER A 172 -4.19 13.74 11.82
C SER A 172 -5.56 14.40 11.86
N SER A 173 -6.19 14.55 10.68
CA SER A 173 -7.57 15.02 10.57
C SER A 173 -8.56 14.00 11.18
N LEU A 174 -9.79 14.43 11.48
CA LEU A 174 -10.83 13.55 12.02
C LEU A 174 -11.15 12.38 11.07
N ASP A 175 -11.11 12.61 9.76
CA ASP A 175 -11.39 11.58 8.76
C ASP A 175 -10.32 10.47 8.78
N HIS A 176 -9.06 10.82 9.04
CA HIS A 176 -7.97 9.85 9.10
C HIS A 176 -8.12 8.93 10.32
N ARG A 177 -8.66 9.46 11.43
CA ARG A 177 -9.01 8.68 12.63
C ARG A 177 -10.13 7.68 12.37
N LEU A 178 -11.08 7.99 11.48
CA LEU A 178 -12.17 7.08 11.12
C LEU A 178 -11.68 5.90 10.27
N LEU A 179 -10.57 6.06 9.56
CA LEU A 179 -9.93 4.98 8.82
C LEU A 179 -9.20 4.01 9.76
N TRP A 180 -8.51 4.54 10.77
CA TRP A 180 -7.72 3.72 11.68
C TRP A 180 -8.59 2.80 12.56
N SER A 181 -8.18 1.55 12.62
CA SER A 181 -8.71 0.51 13.50
C SER A 181 -7.70 -0.62 13.42
N PRO A 182 -7.16 -1.11 14.56
CA PRO A 182 -6.28 -2.27 14.56
C PRO A 182 -6.90 -3.39 13.70
N PRO A 183 -6.10 -4.08 12.86
CA PRO A 183 -6.58 -5.22 12.10
C PRO A 183 -7.26 -6.23 13.04
N THR A 184 -8.39 -6.78 12.59
CA THR A 184 -9.16 -7.78 13.34
C THR A 184 -8.42 -9.11 13.40
N GLU A 185 -8.77 -9.99 14.34
CA GLU A 185 -8.23 -11.36 14.40
C GLU A 185 -8.50 -12.16 13.11
N ARG A 186 -9.57 -11.83 12.36
CA ARG A 186 -9.82 -12.43 11.04
C ARG A 186 -8.73 -12.07 10.02
N CYS A 187 -8.16 -10.87 10.13
CA CYS A 187 -7.11 -10.37 9.25
C CYS A 187 -5.70 -10.66 9.73
N ASP A 188 -5.48 -10.68 11.05
CA ASP A 188 -4.15 -10.77 11.63
C ASP A 188 -3.99 -11.91 12.65
N GLY A 189 -5.03 -12.73 12.81
CA GLY A 189 -5.00 -13.92 13.67
C GLY A 189 -4.40 -15.14 12.97
N ARG A 190 -4.42 -16.28 13.67
CA ARG A 190 -3.78 -17.55 13.22
C ARG A 190 -4.25 -18.04 11.85
N ASN A 191 -5.45 -17.65 11.42
CA ASN A 191 -6.07 -18.04 10.16
C ASN A 191 -6.03 -16.94 9.08
N ARG A 192 -5.17 -15.92 9.24
CA ARG A 192 -5.06 -14.86 8.23
C ARG A 192 -4.72 -15.41 6.85
N ARG A 193 -5.35 -14.82 5.81
CA ARG A 193 -5.15 -15.20 4.39
C ARG A 193 -3.72 -14.98 3.91
N PHE A 194 -2.98 -14.08 4.56
CA PHE A 194 -1.59 -13.77 4.25
C PHE A 194 -0.65 -14.45 5.25
N ARG A 195 -0.14 -15.63 4.91
CA ARG A 195 0.93 -16.30 5.69
C ARG A 195 2.26 -16.15 4.97
N ILE A 196 3.30 -15.72 5.69
CA ILE A 196 4.67 -15.97 5.27
C ILE A 196 4.93 -17.45 5.52
N GLY A 197 5.47 -18.19 4.54
CA GLY A 197 6.06 -19.51 4.81
C GLY A 197 7.07 -19.38 5.95
N ARG A 198 7.14 -20.36 6.86
CA ARG A 198 8.07 -20.34 8.01
C ARG A 198 9.45 -19.84 7.56
N ALA A 199 9.98 -18.82 8.24
CA ALA A 199 11.39 -18.49 8.11
C ALA A 199 12.21 -19.78 8.32
N PRO A 200 13.24 -20.07 7.49
CA PRO A 200 14.09 -21.22 7.73
C PRO A 200 14.64 -21.13 9.16
N GLN A 201 14.43 -22.20 9.93
CA GLN A 201 14.96 -22.31 11.28
C GLN A 201 16.47 -22.02 11.23
N ARG A 202 16.96 -21.22 12.17
CA ARG A 202 18.40 -21.00 12.34
C ARG A 202 19.08 -22.37 12.37
N VAL A 203 19.94 -22.62 11.38
CA VAL A 203 20.87 -23.75 11.46
C VAL A 203 21.72 -23.49 12.69
N HIS A 204 21.59 -24.35 13.70
CA HIS A 204 22.52 -24.39 14.81
C HIS A 204 23.90 -24.69 14.22
N VAL A 205 24.74 -23.66 14.10
CA VAL A 205 26.18 -23.86 13.91
C VAL A 205 26.68 -24.46 15.21
N LEU A 206 26.90 -25.78 15.19
CA LEU A 206 27.67 -26.46 16.21
C LEU A 206 29.08 -25.85 16.19
N ASP A 207 29.39 -25.16 17.28
CA ASP A 207 30.70 -24.61 17.60
C ASP A 207 31.70 -25.78 17.72
N ARG A 208 32.48 -26.04 16.67
CA ARG A 208 33.64 -26.94 16.77
C ARG A 208 34.80 -26.13 17.34
N LYS A 209 34.99 -26.25 18.66
CA LYS A 209 36.27 -25.93 19.30
C LYS A 209 37.14 -27.19 19.35
N GLN A 210 38.38 -27.00 18.88
CA GLN A 210 39.59 -27.83 18.99
C GLN A 210 39.62 -29.14 18.21
#